data_AF-A0A949YF40-F1
#
_entry.id   AF-A0A949YF40-F1
#
_cell.length_a   1.000
_cell.length_b   1.000
_cell.length_c   1.000
_cell.angle_alpha   90.00
_cell.angle_beta   90.00
_cell.angle_gamma   90.00
#
_symmetry.space_group_name_H-M   'P 1'
#
loop_
_entity.id
_entity.type
_entity.pdbx_description
1 polymer ?
#
loop_
_entity_poly.entity_id
_entity_poly.type
_entity_poly.pdbx_seq_one_letter_code
_entity_poly.pdbx_strand_id
1 'polypeptide(L)'
;MQRMRSVIVKLGPVMVFLIVTGVWWPARGDLIRPKTSRTYPDIAGDIVGSQTYTFDPASKTGTFQVTNSPQLIALGPTGSDMMSVTPDQDGTLSQTLQLTLNQKGQIVENPDNRFQLYGSVVIGNQVYRGLLLEGTPTAFGVQTETRRSLSGANVFDLNVKITGGKLAEAFGPEAYFRVIPQSNSTFQGSFASSFSGEKPLTNLRALQGHLPAPIPEPSPLVILLTAGAGVLVCRLRKRFRSRRGTC
;
A
#
# COMPACT_ATOMS: atom_id res chain seq x y z
N MET A 1 0.65 53.98 81.35
CA MET A 1 1.96 53.43 80.92
C MET A 1 1.75 52.56 79.70
N GLN A 2 2.25 53.04 78.57
CA GLN A 2 2.17 52.49 77.22
C GLN A 2 3.09 51.25 77.12
N ARG A 3 2.60 50.14 76.57
CA ARG A 3 3.45 49.02 76.12
C ARG A 3 3.32 48.88 74.61
N MET A 4 4.39 49.22 73.89
CA MET A 4 4.63 48.83 72.50
C MET A 4 5.20 47.41 72.46
N ARG A 5 4.63 46.54 71.60
CA ARG A 5 5.24 45.40 70.88
C ARG A 5 4.24 45.01 69.77
N SER A 6 4.52 44.50 68.57
CA SER A 6 5.63 44.50 67.61
C SER A 6 5.01 43.94 66.31
N VAL A 7 5.48 44.39 65.15
CA VAL A 7 5.08 43.89 63.81
C VAL A 7 5.56 42.45 63.57
N ILE A 8 4.84 41.64 62.75
CA ILE A 8 5.33 40.74 61.67
C ILE A 8 4.35 39.56 61.37
N VAL A 9 3.78 39.62 60.15
CA VAL A 9 3.59 38.60 59.10
C VAL A 9 3.28 37.13 59.47
N LYS A 10 2.17 36.60 58.91
CA LYS A 10 2.11 35.26 58.29
C LYS A 10 1.03 35.22 57.18
N LEU A 11 1.43 35.60 55.96
CA LEU A 11 0.75 35.20 54.72
C LEU A 11 0.96 33.68 54.57
N GLY A 12 -0.10 32.89 54.70
CA GLY A 12 -0.06 31.47 54.42
C GLY A 12 -0.16 31.23 52.91
N PRO A 13 0.76 30.48 52.27
CA PRO A 13 0.55 30.03 50.90
C PRO A 13 -0.41 28.84 50.92
N VAL A 14 -1.59 29.03 50.33
CA VAL A 14 -2.49 27.93 49.96
C VAL A 14 -1.79 27.13 48.87
N MET A 15 -1.25 25.98 49.25
CA MET A 15 -0.61 25.03 48.36
C MET A 15 -1.72 24.32 47.56
N VAL A 16 -2.02 24.83 46.37
CA VAL A 16 -2.90 24.17 45.40
C VAL A 16 -2.13 22.99 44.81
N PHE A 17 -2.39 21.79 45.32
CA PHE A 17 -1.98 20.53 44.70
C PHE A 17 -2.75 20.38 43.37
N LEU A 18 -2.17 20.86 42.28
CA LEU A 18 -2.52 20.44 40.93
C LEU A 18 -2.07 18.99 40.76
N ILE A 19 -2.95 18.06 41.12
CA ILE A 19 -2.83 16.67 40.67
C ILE A 19 -3.13 16.69 39.17
N VAL A 20 -2.08 16.83 38.37
CA VAL A 20 -2.10 16.48 36.95
C VAL A 20 -2.20 14.96 36.90
N THR A 21 -3.43 14.44 37.01
CA THR A 21 -3.69 13.09 36.51
C THR A 21 -3.48 13.17 35.01
N GLY A 22 -2.32 12.67 34.56
CA GLY A 22 -2.06 12.43 33.16
C GLY A 22 -3.07 11.40 32.68
N VAL A 23 -4.22 11.88 32.21
CA VAL A 23 -5.18 11.08 31.48
C VAL A 23 -4.46 10.71 30.18
N TRP A 24 -3.82 9.54 30.19
CA TRP A 24 -3.26 8.92 28.99
C TRP A 24 -4.44 8.65 28.06
N TRP A 25 -4.76 9.61 27.20
CA TRP A 25 -5.68 9.36 26.11
C TRP A 25 -5.06 8.28 25.24
N PRO A 26 -5.77 7.17 24.98
CA PRO A 26 -5.29 6.17 24.03
C PRO A 26 -5.00 6.90 22.72
N ALA A 27 -3.85 6.61 22.12
CA ALA A 27 -3.48 7.20 20.84
C ALA A 27 -4.56 6.85 19.82
N ARG A 28 -5.46 7.80 19.55
CA ARG A 28 -6.39 7.73 18.44
C ARG A 28 -5.57 8.03 17.21
N GLY A 29 -5.07 6.97 16.56
CA GLY A 29 -4.70 7.10 15.17
C GLY A 29 -5.97 7.43 14.37
N ASP A 30 -5.81 8.27 13.36
CA ASP A 30 -6.78 8.41 12.28
C ASP A 30 -6.28 7.62 11.07
N LEU A 31 -7.18 7.29 10.15
CA LEU A 31 -6.77 6.82 8.83
C LEU A 31 -5.94 7.89 8.13
N ILE A 32 -4.89 7.46 7.43
CA ILE A 32 -4.11 8.36 6.56
C ILE A 32 -5.03 8.94 5.48
N ARG A 33 -6.01 8.17 5.01
CA ARG A 33 -6.98 8.61 4.01
C ARG A 33 -8.41 8.11 4.30
N PRO A 34 -9.22 8.88 5.06
CA PRO A 34 -10.57 8.45 5.45
C PRO A 34 -11.58 8.41 4.29
N LYS A 35 -11.31 9.14 3.19
CA LYS A 35 -12.10 9.15 1.97
C LYS A 35 -11.17 9.01 0.77
N THR A 36 -11.08 7.80 0.21
CA THR A 36 -10.34 7.56 -1.03
C THR A 36 -11.31 7.23 -2.16
N SER A 37 -11.22 7.99 -3.25
CA SER A 37 -11.78 7.55 -4.52
C SER A 37 -11.09 6.26 -4.95
N ARG A 38 -11.82 5.36 -5.62
CA ARG A 38 -11.22 4.17 -6.20
C ARG A 38 -10.25 4.59 -7.31
N THR A 39 -9.05 4.03 -7.28
CA THR A 39 -7.98 4.27 -8.26
C THR A 39 -7.50 2.93 -8.78
N TYR A 40 -6.88 2.92 -9.96
CA TYR A 40 -6.43 1.72 -10.65
C TYR A 40 -4.94 1.82 -10.99
N PRO A 41 -4.19 0.69 -11.01
CA PRO A 41 -4.63 -0.65 -10.65
C PRO A 41 -5.03 -0.84 -9.17
N ASP A 42 -5.94 -1.78 -8.91
CA ASP A 42 -6.54 -2.10 -7.61
C ASP A 42 -6.51 -3.61 -7.36
N ILE A 43 -5.82 -4.08 -6.32
CA ILE A 43 -5.68 -5.50 -5.98
C ILE A 43 -6.48 -5.78 -4.71
N ALA A 44 -7.37 -6.76 -4.79
CA ALA A 44 -8.13 -7.26 -3.65
C ALA A 44 -7.58 -8.62 -3.18
N GLY A 45 -7.35 -8.72 -1.88
CA GLY A 45 -7.05 -9.98 -1.18
C GLY A 45 -8.23 -10.46 -0.36
N ASP A 46 -8.36 -11.78 -0.29
CA ASP A 46 -9.55 -12.46 0.26
C ASP A 46 -9.52 -12.58 1.79
N ILE A 47 -10.55 -13.21 2.33
CA ILE A 47 -10.85 -13.52 3.73
C ILE A 47 -9.94 -14.68 4.23
N VAL A 48 -8.84 -15.01 3.55
CA VAL A 48 -7.91 -16.07 3.97
C VAL A 48 -6.59 -15.44 4.42
N GLY A 49 -6.25 -15.58 5.70
CA GLY A 49 -5.00 -15.05 6.22
C GLY A 49 -5.08 -14.59 7.66
N SER A 50 -4.06 -13.85 8.07
CA SER A 50 -3.92 -13.34 9.44
C SER A 50 -3.38 -11.91 9.46
N GLN A 51 -3.81 -11.18 10.49
CA GLN A 51 -3.24 -9.91 10.89
C GLN A 51 -2.78 -10.07 12.34
N THR A 52 -1.51 -9.77 12.62
CA THR A 52 -0.94 -9.85 13.96
C THR A 52 -0.18 -8.58 14.29
N TYR A 53 -0.10 -8.28 15.57
CA TYR A 53 0.79 -7.28 16.13
C TYR A 53 1.40 -7.86 17.40
N THR A 54 2.72 -7.98 17.41
CA THR A 54 3.46 -8.48 18.57
C THR A 54 4.24 -7.33 19.19
N PHE A 55 3.82 -6.91 20.38
CA PHE A 55 4.49 -5.84 21.12
C PHE A 55 5.65 -6.39 21.96
N ASP A 56 6.80 -5.73 21.88
CA ASP A 56 7.95 -5.96 22.75
C ASP A 56 8.07 -4.84 23.81
N PRO A 57 7.82 -5.15 25.10
CA PRO A 57 7.95 -4.18 26.18
C PRO A 57 9.36 -3.61 26.36
N ALA A 58 10.40 -4.35 25.99
CA ALA A 58 11.79 -3.92 26.19
C ALA A 58 12.16 -2.79 25.23
N SER A 59 11.90 -2.97 23.93
CA SER A 59 12.16 -1.95 22.91
C SER A 59 11.08 -0.87 22.82
N LYS A 60 9.89 -1.10 23.42
CA LYS A 60 8.70 -0.26 23.25
C LYS A 60 8.27 -0.13 21.79
N THR A 61 8.53 -1.17 21.01
CA THR A 61 8.10 -1.31 19.63
C THR A 61 7.34 -2.61 19.45
N GLY A 62 6.64 -2.75 18.34
CA GLY A 62 6.03 -4.01 17.98
C GLY A 62 5.93 -4.17 16.47
N THR A 63 5.84 -5.42 16.05
CA THR A 63 5.80 -5.79 14.63
C THR A 63 4.37 -6.06 14.22
N PHE A 64 3.83 -5.24 13.32
CA PHE A 64 2.55 -5.46 12.65
C PHE A 64 2.79 -6.29 11.39
N GLN A 65 2.12 -7.43 11.29
CA GLN A 65 2.23 -8.34 10.15
C GLN A 65 0.86 -8.64 9.57
N VAL A 66 0.79 -8.74 8.24
CA VAL A 66 -0.38 -9.21 7.51
C VAL A 66 0.09 -10.21 6.48
N THR A 67 -0.58 -11.36 6.44
CA THR A 67 -0.41 -12.37 5.40
C THR A 67 -1.78 -12.68 4.82
N ASN A 68 -1.89 -12.66 3.50
CA ASN A 68 -3.11 -12.95 2.75
C ASN A 68 -2.74 -13.59 1.39
N SER A 69 -3.72 -14.06 0.63
CA SER A 69 -3.60 -14.43 -0.77
C SER A 69 -4.46 -13.50 -1.64
N PRO A 70 -3.85 -12.76 -2.59
CA PRO A 70 -4.59 -11.90 -3.51
C PRO A 70 -5.44 -12.76 -4.47
N GLN A 71 -6.60 -12.25 -4.88
CA GLN A 71 -7.46 -12.97 -5.84
C GLN A 71 -7.62 -12.25 -7.16
N LEU A 72 -7.72 -10.93 -7.12
CA LEU A 72 -8.13 -10.13 -8.27
C LEU A 72 -7.28 -8.86 -8.34
N ILE A 73 -6.93 -8.49 -9.58
CA ILE A 73 -6.48 -7.14 -9.92
C ILE A 73 -7.47 -6.51 -10.88
N ALA A 74 -7.96 -5.32 -10.55
CA ALA A 74 -8.74 -4.49 -11.44
C ALA A 74 -7.83 -3.42 -12.06
N LEU A 75 -7.84 -3.32 -13.38
CA LEU A 75 -7.12 -2.29 -14.14
C LEU A 75 -8.02 -1.10 -14.48
N GLY A 76 -9.32 -1.22 -14.25
CA GLY A 76 -10.33 -0.23 -14.56
C GLY A 76 -11.66 -0.50 -13.84
N PRO A 77 -12.67 0.36 -14.07
CA PRO A 77 -13.92 0.32 -13.33
C PRO A 77 -14.86 -0.79 -13.71
N THR A 78 -14.64 -1.46 -14.84
CA THR A 78 -15.56 -2.46 -15.37
C THR A 78 -15.13 -3.88 -14.98
N GLY A 79 -16.08 -4.81 -14.97
CA GLY A 79 -15.79 -6.23 -14.71
C GLY A 79 -14.85 -6.84 -15.75
N SER A 80 -14.85 -6.34 -16.99
CA SER A 80 -13.89 -6.76 -18.03
C SER A 80 -12.45 -6.32 -17.77
N ASP A 81 -12.24 -5.39 -16.85
CA ASP A 81 -10.90 -4.94 -16.45
C ASP A 81 -10.35 -5.74 -15.26
N MET A 82 -11.05 -6.79 -14.82
CA MET A 82 -10.65 -7.63 -13.70
C MET A 82 -9.93 -8.88 -14.18
N MET A 83 -8.73 -9.10 -13.65
CA MET A 83 -7.91 -10.28 -13.93
C MET A 83 -7.70 -11.05 -12.64
N SER A 84 -7.76 -12.38 -12.72
CA SER A 84 -7.42 -13.25 -11.60
C SER A 84 -5.92 -13.23 -11.34
N VAL A 85 -5.55 -13.11 -10.07
CA VAL A 85 -4.20 -13.39 -9.60
C VAL A 85 -4.18 -14.86 -9.18
N THR A 86 -3.34 -15.66 -9.83
CA THR A 86 -3.23 -17.09 -9.58
C THR A 86 -1.89 -17.41 -8.94
N PRO A 87 -1.71 -18.60 -8.35
CA PRO A 87 -0.38 -19.07 -7.97
C PRO A 87 0.60 -19.03 -9.14
N ASP A 88 1.88 -18.80 -8.83
CA ASP A 88 2.96 -18.92 -9.81
C ASP A 88 3.38 -20.38 -10.07
N GLN A 89 4.46 -20.57 -10.83
CA GLN A 89 4.94 -21.92 -11.20
C GLN A 89 5.34 -22.75 -9.99
N ASP A 90 5.78 -22.11 -8.91
CA ASP A 90 6.19 -22.75 -7.67
C ASP A 90 4.98 -22.94 -6.72
N GLY A 91 3.77 -22.57 -7.16
CA GLY A 91 2.55 -22.63 -6.37
C GLY A 91 2.41 -21.46 -5.39
N THR A 92 3.22 -20.41 -5.50
CA THR A 92 3.22 -19.28 -4.58
C THR A 92 2.11 -18.29 -4.95
N LEU A 93 1.22 -18.00 -4.01
CA LEU A 93 0.23 -16.92 -4.06
C LEU A 93 0.15 -16.25 -2.68
N SER A 94 0.85 -15.13 -2.52
CA SER A 94 0.96 -14.48 -1.22
C SER A 94 1.04 -12.97 -1.32
N GLN A 95 0.48 -12.32 -0.32
CA GLN A 95 0.61 -10.90 -0.05
C GLN A 95 1.04 -10.77 1.40
N THR A 96 2.21 -10.19 1.61
CA THR A 96 2.79 -10.00 2.94
C THR A 96 3.07 -8.53 3.20
N LEU A 97 2.79 -8.10 4.41
CA LEU A 97 3.18 -6.81 4.95
C LEU A 97 3.82 -7.06 6.31
N GLN A 98 4.96 -6.44 6.53
CA GLN A 98 5.60 -6.34 7.84
C GLN A 98 6.02 -4.90 8.07
N LEU A 99 5.73 -4.37 9.24
CA LEU A 99 6.26 -3.07 9.67
C LEU A 99 6.39 -2.97 11.18
N THR A 100 7.35 -2.15 11.61
CA THR A 100 7.62 -1.89 13.01
C THR A 100 6.94 -0.59 13.42
N LEU A 101 6.15 -0.64 14.50
CA LEU A 101 5.48 0.52 15.10
C LEU A 101 6.00 0.77 16.51
N ASN A 102 6.08 2.03 16.92
CA ASN A 102 6.23 2.39 18.32
C ASN A 102 4.87 2.31 19.07
N GLN A 103 4.89 2.51 20.38
CA GLN A 103 3.68 2.53 21.24
C GLN A 103 2.60 3.55 20.82
N LYS A 104 2.95 4.55 19.99
CA LYS A 104 2.00 5.55 19.46
C LYS A 104 1.42 5.16 18.10
N GLY A 105 1.75 3.97 17.57
CA GLY A 105 1.33 3.54 16.24
C GLY A 105 2.07 4.26 15.10
N GLN A 106 3.24 4.83 15.36
CA GLN A 106 4.06 5.48 14.33
C GLN A 106 5.11 4.49 13.81
N ILE A 107 5.36 4.52 12.50
CA ILE A 107 6.40 3.69 11.88
C ILE A 107 7.76 4.04 12.47
N VAL A 108 8.50 3.00 12.88
CA VAL A 108 9.91 3.07 13.26
C VAL A 108 10.73 2.53 12.10
N GLU A 109 11.80 3.22 11.73
CA GLU A 109 12.72 2.74 10.71
C GLU A 109 13.28 1.38 11.10
N ASN A 110 13.08 0.39 10.23
CA ASN A 110 13.59 -0.96 10.38
C ASN A 110 13.78 -1.54 8.97
N PRO A 111 14.93 -2.13 8.64
CA PRO A 111 15.16 -2.76 7.33
C PRO A 111 14.16 -3.87 6.97
N ASP A 112 13.51 -4.47 7.97
CA ASP A 112 12.50 -5.51 7.76
C ASP A 112 11.11 -4.96 7.41
N ASN A 113 10.92 -3.62 7.44
CA ASN A 113 9.67 -3.01 7.02
C ASN A 113 9.48 -3.19 5.50
N ARG A 114 8.58 -4.10 5.11
CA ARG A 114 8.42 -4.49 3.71
C ARG A 114 6.99 -4.90 3.37
N PHE A 115 6.63 -4.65 2.13
CA PHE A 115 5.44 -5.15 1.47
C PHE A 115 5.86 -5.99 0.27
N GLN A 116 5.29 -7.18 0.11
CA GLN A 116 5.56 -8.05 -1.04
C GLN A 116 4.28 -8.75 -1.51
N LEU A 117 4.14 -8.84 -2.82
CA LEU A 117 3.05 -9.54 -3.51
C LEU A 117 3.64 -10.53 -4.51
N TYR A 118 3.35 -11.82 -4.34
CA TYR A 118 3.75 -12.90 -5.22
C TYR A 118 2.54 -13.56 -5.88
N GLY A 119 2.72 -13.97 -7.13
CA GLY A 119 1.74 -14.74 -7.87
C GLY A 119 1.96 -14.64 -9.37
N SER A 120 0.90 -14.90 -10.11
CA SER A 120 0.85 -14.73 -11.56
C SER A 120 -0.41 -13.99 -11.99
N VAL A 121 -0.28 -13.15 -13.00
CA VAL A 121 -1.41 -12.48 -13.64
C VAL A 121 -1.17 -12.35 -15.14
N VAL A 122 -2.24 -12.47 -15.91
CA VAL A 122 -2.24 -12.21 -17.36
C VAL A 122 -2.90 -10.85 -17.59
N ILE A 123 -2.18 -9.93 -18.23
CA ILE A 123 -2.69 -8.60 -18.61
C ILE A 123 -2.47 -8.44 -20.10
N GLY A 124 -3.56 -8.35 -20.87
CA GLY A 124 -3.50 -8.43 -22.32
C GLY A 124 -2.85 -9.75 -22.75
N ASN A 125 -1.77 -9.66 -23.55
CA ASN A 125 -1.03 -10.83 -24.03
C ASN A 125 0.23 -11.14 -23.20
N GLN A 126 0.42 -10.44 -22.08
CA GLN A 126 1.61 -10.56 -21.25
C GLN A 126 1.32 -11.30 -19.95
N VAL A 127 2.20 -12.22 -19.58
CA VAL A 127 2.12 -12.98 -18.33
C VAL A 127 3.19 -12.48 -17.36
N TYR A 128 2.75 -12.01 -16.21
CA TYR A 128 3.59 -11.57 -15.09
C TYR A 128 3.63 -12.71 -14.07
N ARG A 129 4.82 -13.14 -13.63
CA ARG A 129 5.01 -14.26 -12.69
C ARG A 129 6.09 -13.97 -11.64
N GLY A 130 5.89 -14.47 -10.42
CA GLY A 130 6.81 -14.32 -9.29
C GLY A 130 6.48 -13.06 -8.48
N LEU A 131 7.50 -12.26 -8.15
CA LEU A 131 7.33 -10.99 -7.43
C LEU A 131 6.59 -9.95 -8.30
N LEU A 132 5.31 -9.74 -8.02
CA LEU A 132 4.45 -8.80 -8.74
C LEU A 132 4.67 -7.36 -8.23
N LEU A 133 4.75 -7.17 -6.92
CA LEU A 133 5.01 -5.86 -6.30
C LEU A 133 5.89 -6.02 -5.07
N GLU A 134 6.77 -5.06 -4.88
CA GLU A 134 7.57 -4.87 -3.68
C GLU A 134 7.54 -3.41 -3.27
N GLY A 135 7.52 -3.14 -1.97
CA GLY A 135 7.55 -1.79 -1.47
C GLY A 135 7.90 -1.65 0.00
N THR A 136 8.12 -0.41 0.43
CA THR A 136 8.41 -0.03 1.81
C THR A 136 7.25 0.79 2.36
N PRO A 137 6.62 0.39 3.48
CA PRO A 137 5.61 1.20 4.15
C PRO A 137 6.18 2.56 4.61
N THR A 138 5.50 3.65 4.27
CA THR A 138 5.95 5.03 4.57
C THR A 138 5.03 5.79 5.53
N ALA A 139 3.78 5.36 5.63
CA ALA A 139 2.83 5.90 6.58
C ALA A 139 1.90 4.79 7.07
N PHE A 140 1.41 4.92 8.30
CA PHE A 140 0.46 3.99 8.92
C PHE A 140 -0.63 4.77 9.66
N GLY A 141 -1.87 4.33 9.51
CA GLY A 141 -3.05 4.87 10.16
C GLY A 141 -3.95 3.74 10.65
N VAL A 142 -4.77 4.08 11.64
CA VAL A 142 -5.76 3.16 12.21
C VAL A 142 -7.04 3.94 12.44
N GLN A 143 -8.18 3.28 12.27
CA GLN A 143 -9.46 3.79 12.73
C GLN A 143 -10.13 2.71 13.55
N THR A 144 -10.29 3.02 14.83
CA THR A 144 -11.10 2.23 15.76
C THR A 144 -12.55 2.63 15.55
N GLU A 145 -13.40 1.69 15.13
CA GLU A 145 -14.83 1.97 15.03
C GLU A 145 -15.45 2.15 16.42
N THR A 146 -16.15 3.25 16.62
CA THR A 146 -16.87 3.56 17.86
C THR A 146 -18.34 3.18 17.70
N ARG A 147 -18.75 1.96 18.11
CA ARG A 147 -20.13 1.43 18.31
C ARG A 147 -21.27 1.76 17.30
N ARG A 148 -21.06 2.58 16.26
CA ARG A 148 -22.09 3.16 15.37
C ARG A 148 -21.96 2.72 13.90
N SER A 149 -20.95 1.93 13.56
CA SER A 149 -20.80 1.37 12.23
C SER A 149 -21.15 -0.11 12.24
N LEU A 150 -21.79 -0.55 11.17
CA LEU A 150 -22.38 -1.89 11.01
C LEU A 150 -21.32 -3.00 10.89
N SER A 151 -20.04 -2.65 10.69
CA SER A 151 -18.96 -3.63 10.50
C SER A 151 -18.25 -4.04 11.79
N GLY A 152 -18.17 -3.15 12.78
CA GLY A 152 -17.48 -3.39 14.06
C GLY A 152 -15.98 -3.65 13.93
N ALA A 153 -15.42 -3.58 12.71
CA ALA A 153 -14.05 -3.98 12.42
C ALA A 153 -13.10 -2.78 12.48
N ASN A 154 -11.95 -2.97 13.12
CA ASN A 154 -10.86 -1.99 13.08
C ASN A 154 -10.30 -1.89 11.66
N VAL A 155 -10.06 -0.68 11.18
CA VAL A 155 -9.47 -0.44 9.85
C VAL A 155 -8.04 0.02 10.03
N PHE A 156 -7.11 -0.58 9.30
CA PHE A 156 -5.72 -0.12 9.21
C PHE A 156 -5.43 0.30 7.78
N ASP A 157 -4.71 1.40 7.61
CA ASP A 157 -4.30 1.87 6.29
C ASP A 157 -2.85 2.36 6.25
N LEU A 158 -2.27 2.29 5.05
CA LEU A 158 -0.86 2.52 4.82
C LEU A 158 -0.64 3.20 3.47
N ASN A 159 0.40 4.03 3.41
CA ASN A 159 1.06 4.31 2.14
C ASN A 159 2.27 3.39 2.01
N VAL A 160 2.48 2.86 0.81
CA VAL A 160 3.59 1.99 0.46
C VAL A 160 4.34 2.65 -0.70
N LYS A 161 5.61 2.96 -0.51
CA LYS A 161 6.50 3.35 -1.60
C LYS A 161 6.86 2.10 -2.39
N ILE A 162 6.53 2.06 -3.67
CA ILE A 162 6.86 0.93 -4.53
C ILE A 162 8.34 0.97 -4.87
N THR A 163 9.04 -0.15 -4.63
CA THR A 163 10.49 -0.28 -4.81
C THR A 163 10.86 -1.32 -5.86
N GLY A 164 9.92 -2.18 -6.27
CA GLY A 164 10.19 -3.21 -7.26
C GLY A 164 8.98 -4.08 -7.59
N GLY A 165 9.25 -5.18 -8.30
CA GLY A 165 8.24 -6.11 -8.80
C GLY A 165 7.82 -5.82 -10.24
N LYS A 166 7.21 -6.82 -10.88
CA LYS A 166 6.90 -6.76 -12.31
C LYS A 166 5.73 -5.83 -12.67
N LEU A 167 4.93 -5.40 -11.70
CA LEU A 167 3.83 -4.44 -11.86
C LEU A 167 4.17 -3.06 -11.31
N ALA A 168 5.42 -2.80 -10.90
CA ALA A 168 5.82 -1.57 -10.24
C ALA A 168 5.49 -0.31 -11.07
N GLU A 169 5.80 -0.34 -12.37
CA GLU A 169 5.53 0.77 -13.28
C GLU A 169 4.03 1.10 -13.38
N ALA A 170 3.18 0.08 -13.43
CA ALA A 170 1.73 0.25 -13.54
C ALA A 170 1.11 0.86 -12.25
N PHE A 171 1.68 0.53 -11.08
CA PHE A 171 1.26 1.12 -9.80
C PHE A 171 1.82 2.53 -9.57
N GLY A 172 2.93 2.86 -10.21
CA GLY A 172 3.66 4.10 -9.98
C GLY A 172 4.46 4.08 -8.67
N PRO A 173 4.96 5.23 -8.21
CA PRO A 173 5.90 5.31 -7.09
C PRO A 173 5.27 5.01 -5.72
N GLU A 174 3.95 5.13 -5.60
CA GLU A 174 3.23 4.98 -4.34
C GLU A 174 1.91 4.23 -4.51
N ALA A 175 1.59 3.40 -3.53
CA ALA A 175 0.34 2.69 -3.41
C ALA A 175 -0.30 2.93 -2.02
N TYR A 176 -1.62 2.87 -1.97
CA TYR A 176 -2.41 2.85 -0.76
C TYR A 176 -2.78 1.42 -0.43
N PHE A 177 -2.54 0.98 0.79
CA PHE A 177 -2.86 -0.36 1.24
C PHE A 177 -3.79 -0.31 2.45
N ARG A 178 -4.91 -1.03 2.39
CA ARG A 178 -5.92 -1.08 3.45
C ARG A 178 -6.11 -2.50 3.93
N VAL A 179 -6.28 -2.65 5.23
CA VAL A 179 -6.48 -3.93 5.93
C VAL A 179 -7.69 -3.82 6.86
N ILE A 180 -8.62 -4.76 6.74
CA ILE A 180 -9.84 -4.82 7.56
C ILE A 180 -10.02 -6.26 8.07
N PRO A 181 -9.60 -6.59 9.30
CA PRO A 181 -9.89 -7.88 9.92
C PRO A 181 -11.39 -8.14 9.95
N GLN A 182 -11.84 -9.30 9.46
CA GLN A 182 -13.27 -9.61 9.39
C GLN A 182 -13.76 -10.34 10.66
N SER A 183 -12.87 -10.96 11.41
CA SER A 183 -13.22 -11.69 12.63
C SER A 183 -12.11 -11.62 13.68
N ASN A 184 -12.48 -11.88 14.93
CA ASN A 184 -11.55 -12.09 16.04
C ASN A 184 -10.51 -10.97 16.21
N SER A 185 -10.87 -9.73 15.89
CA SER A 185 -9.99 -8.58 16.14
C SER A 185 -9.92 -8.31 17.64
N THR A 186 -8.72 -8.34 18.19
CA THR A 186 -8.45 -8.07 19.61
C THR A 186 -7.86 -6.66 19.83
N PHE A 187 -7.82 -5.82 18.80
CA PHE A 187 -7.30 -4.46 18.91
C PHE A 187 -8.24 -3.56 19.72
N GLN A 188 -7.70 -2.96 20.80
CA GLN A 188 -8.45 -2.13 21.74
C GLN A 188 -8.08 -0.63 21.64
N GLY A 189 -7.46 -0.21 20.53
CA GLY A 189 -7.03 1.19 20.35
C GLY A 189 -5.67 1.51 20.96
N SER A 190 -4.81 0.51 21.17
CA SER A 190 -3.47 0.68 21.75
C SER A 190 -2.44 -0.20 21.05
N PHE A 191 -1.25 0.35 20.80
CA PHE A 191 -0.07 -0.36 20.31
C PHE A 191 0.90 -0.71 21.45
N ALA A 192 0.50 -0.55 22.71
CA ALA A 192 1.29 -0.95 23.87
C ALA A 192 1.01 -2.41 24.32
N SER A 193 0.25 -3.17 23.52
CA SER A 193 -0.11 -4.56 23.78
C SER A 193 -0.26 -5.31 22.46
N SER A 194 0.04 -6.60 22.47
CA SER A 194 -0.17 -7.47 21.31
C SER A 194 -1.66 -7.58 20.96
N PHE A 195 -1.95 -7.70 19.68
CA PHE A 195 -3.30 -7.94 19.18
C PHE A 195 -3.24 -8.73 17.87
N SER A 196 -4.40 -9.22 17.45
CA SER A 196 -4.56 -10.02 16.25
C SER A 196 -5.92 -9.74 15.63
N GLY A 197 -6.07 -10.19 14.38
CA GLY A 197 -7.30 -10.24 13.64
C GLY A 197 -7.20 -11.36 12.63
N GLU A 198 -8.32 -12.00 12.34
CA GLU A 198 -8.39 -13.10 11.38
C GLU A 198 -9.06 -12.64 10.09
N LYS A 199 -8.77 -13.38 9.02
CA LYS A 199 -9.45 -13.24 7.74
C LYS A 199 -9.43 -11.79 7.21
N PRO A 200 -8.25 -11.13 7.16
CA PRO A 200 -8.19 -9.72 6.82
C PRO A 200 -8.57 -9.50 5.36
N LEU A 201 -9.61 -8.70 5.11
CA LEU A 201 -9.81 -8.14 3.78
C LEU A 201 -8.71 -7.13 3.51
N THR A 202 -8.02 -7.27 2.38
CA THR A 202 -6.95 -6.35 2.00
C THR A 202 -7.21 -5.73 0.65
N ASN A 203 -6.80 -4.48 0.50
CA ASN A 203 -6.99 -3.76 -0.74
C ASN A 203 -5.80 -2.83 -1.02
N LEU A 204 -5.10 -3.05 -2.12
CA LEU A 204 -3.94 -2.27 -2.57
C LEU A 204 -4.30 -1.46 -3.81
N ARG A 205 -4.12 -0.15 -3.81
CA ARG A 205 -4.46 0.73 -4.92
C ARG A 205 -3.29 1.60 -5.32
N ALA A 206 -3.08 1.79 -6.61
CA ALA A 206 -2.16 2.81 -7.10
C ALA A 206 -2.64 4.22 -6.69
N LEU A 207 -1.73 5.09 -6.25
CA LEU A 207 -2.08 6.48 -5.90
C LEU A 207 -1.95 7.45 -7.09
N GLN A 208 -1.08 7.12 -8.05
CA GLN A 208 -0.77 7.92 -9.24
C GLN A 208 -0.63 7.03 -10.50
N GLY A 209 -1.28 5.85 -10.50
CA GLY A 209 -1.10 4.83 -11.52
C GLY A 209 -1.32 5.37 -12.93
N HIS A 210 -0.35 5.12 -13.80
CA HIS A 210 -0.53 5.23 -15.24
C HIS A 210 -0.57 3.78 -15.73
N LEU A 211 -1.71 3.34 -16.30
CA LEU A 211 -1.71 2.06 -17.01
C LEU A 211 -0.64 2.16 -18.11
N PRO A 212 0.25 1.17 -18.26
CA PRO A 212 1.18 1.17 -19.39
C PRO A 212 0.33 1.28 -20.66
N ALA A 213 0.62 2.29 -21.48
CA ALA A 213 -0.06 2.44 -22.75
C ALA A 213 0.12 1.12 -23.52
N PRO A 214 -0.94 0.57 -24.13
CA PRO A 214 -0.81 -0.61 -24.99
C PRO A 214 0.33 -0.35 -25.96
N ILE A 215 1.32 -1.26 -26.01
CA ILE A 215 2.39 -1.18 -27.00
C ILE A 215 1.67 -1.11 -28.35
N PRO A 216 1.79 -0.01 -29.12
CA PRO A 216 1.06 0.12 -30.36
C PRO A 216 1.50 -1.03 -31.25
N GLU A 217 0.53 -1.87 -31.66
CA GLU A 217 0.79 -2.82 -32.74
C GLU A 217 1.40 -2.05 -33.90
N PRO A 218 2.40 -2.59 -34.60
CA PRO A 218 3.00 -1.92 -35.74
C PRO A 218 1.88 -1.58 -36.71
N SER A 219 1.55 -0.29 -36.80
CA SER A 219 0.40 0.15 -37.57
C SER A 219 0.56 -0.37 -39.00
N PRO A 220 -0.50 -0.87 -39.65
CA PRO A 220 -0.44 -1.38 -41.02
C PRO A 220 0.24 -0.40 -41.99
N LEU A 221 0.20 0.90 -41.69
CA LEU A 221 0.92 1.99 -42.35
C LEU A 221 2.45 1.83 -42.34
N VAL A 222 3.07 1.39 -41.24
CA VAL A 222 4.52 1.16 -41.14
C VAL A 222 4.93 -0.03 -42.00
N ILE A 223 4.11 -1.08 -42.04
CA ILE A 223 4.31 -2.25 -42.90
C ILE A 223 4.13 -1.86 -44.38
N LEU A 224 3.11 -1.06 -44.71
CA LEU A 224 2.87 -0.56 -46.07
C LEU A 224 3.97 0.38 -46.56
N LEU A 225 4.50 1.26 -45.70
CA LEU A 225 5.58 2.19 -46.06
C LEU A 225 6.91 1.47 -46.25
N THR A 226 7.24 0.49 -45.41
CA THR A 226 8.47 -0.31 -45.55
C THR A 226 8.41 -1.24 -46.76
N ALA A 227 7.27 -1.90 -47.00
CA ALA A 227 7.08 -2.72 -48.20
C ALA A 227 7.02 -1.87 -49.49
N GLY A 228 6.33 -0.72 -49.45
CA GLY A 228 6.20 0.19 -50.59
C GLY A 228 7.52 0.84 -51.01
N ALA A 229 8.34 1.27 -50.04
CA ALA A 229 9.68 1.81 -50.30
C ALA A 229 10.61 0.75 -50.91
N GLY A 230 10.54 -0.50 -50.43
CA GLY A 230 11.30 -1.62 -51.01
C GLY A 230 10.95 -1.88 -52.48
N VAL A 231 9.66 -1.85 -52.83
CA VAL A 231 9.19 -2.03 -54.22
C VAL A 231 9.63 -0.87 -55.12
N LEU A 232 9.57 0.37 -54.66
CA LEU A 232 10.02 1.55 -55.42
C LEU A 232 11.54 1.52 -55.67
N VAL A 233 12.35 1.18 -54.66
CA VAL A 233 13.81 1.05 -54.79
C VAL A 233 14.18 -0.08 -55.76
N CYS A 234 13.51 -1.22 -55.69
CA CYS A 234 13.72 -2.34 -56.61
C CYS A 234 13.35 -1.97 -58.07
N ARG A 235 12.24 -1.25 -58.28
CA ARG A 235 11.84 -0.77 -59.61
C ARG A 235 12.81 0.25 -60.18
N LEU A 236 13.28 1.20 -59.37
CA LEU A 236 14.28 2.19 -59.79
C LEU A 236 15.61 1.52 -60.15
N ARG A 237 16.09 0.56 -59.33
CA ARG A 237 17.32 -0.20 -59.63
C ARG A 237 17.23 -1.01 -60.92
N LYS A 238 16.09 -1.66 -61.22
CA LYS A 238 15.88 -2.34 -62.52
C LYS A 238 15.96 -1.37 -63.70
N ARG A 239 15.36 -0.19 -63.58
CA ARG A 239 15.32 0.82 -64.66
C ARG A 239 16.69 1.42 -64.95
N PHE A 240 17.52 1.64 -63.92
CA PHE A 240 18.89 2.13 -64.10
C PHE A 240 19.86 1.07 -64.66
N ARG A 241 19.68 -0.21 -64.33
CA ARG A 241 20.47 -1.30 -64.94
C ARG A 241 20.17 -1.48 -66.43
N SER A 242 18.93 -1.31 -66.86
CA SER A 242 18.54 -1.43 -68.27
C SER A 242 19.07 -0.30 -69.17
N ARG A 243 19.54 0.83 -68.61
CA ARG A 243 20.05 2.00 -69.36
C ARG A 243 21.58 2.03 -69.52
N ARG A 244 22.32 1.07 -68.94
CA ARG A 244 23.79 0.98 -69.05
C ARG A 244 24.28 -0.09 -70.04
N GLY A 245 23.39 -0.62 -70.89
CA GLY A 245 23.70 -1.74 -71.80
C GLY A 245 23.85 -1.38 -73.28
N THR A 246 24.03 -0.11 -73.63
CA THR A 246 24.26 0.32 -75.03
C THR A 246 25.46 1.25 -75.10
N CYS A 247 26.64 0.66 -75.23
CA CYS A 247 27.81 1.21 -75.89
C CYS A 247 28.41 0.09 -76.74
#